data_AF-A0A0F8W3B0-F1
#
_entry.id   AF-A0A0F8W3B0-F1
#
_cell.length_a   1.000
_cell.length_b   1.000
_cell.length_c   1.000
_cell.angle_alpha   90.00
_cell.angle_beta   90.00
_cell.angle_gamma   90.00
#
_symmetry.space_group_name_H-M   'P 1'
#
loop_
_entity.id
_entity.type
_entity.pdbx_description
1 polymer ?
#
loop_
_entity_poly.entity_id
_entity_poly.type
_entity_poly.pdbx_seq_one_letter_code
_entity_poly.pdbx_strand_id
1 'polypeptide(L)'
;TEDTFKLTEGLFRFEALGEREIKGKQLPIQIYRVIAPSTSRTRFDVSAERGLTSFVGRERELELLLDGFERSKAGRGQAFSIMAEAGVGKSRLLYEFRKAVASEDVTFMEGKCLSYSRGMAYHPVIDIVKSNFDIKEDDGDVEIREKLKRGLNIIGVDEASTLPYLLELLSVEESGIDTRSLSPEAKKDRIIGALNRMSLKGSQIRPLIMAIEDLHWIDKSSEDVLKDLLDSITGARVFLIFTYRPEYVHTWRAKSYHSQVNLNRLSNRESLMMASHLLDTVEIHGDLEDFILEKTEGVPFFIEEFIRSLKDLKIIERKGNQYLFAKDFPEMIIPSTIQNV
;
A
#
# COMPACT_ATOMS: atom_id res chain seq x y z
N THR A 1 19.59 -15.90 -8.71
CA THR A 1 19.37 -17.34 -8.46
C THR A 1 17.88 -17.61 -8.53
N GLU A 2 17.46 -18.87 -8.51
CA GLU A 2 16.02 -19.20 -8.49
C GLU A 2 15.30 -18.63 -7.26
N ASP A 3 15.96 -18.60 -6.10
CA ASP A 3 15.40 -17.99 -4.89
C ASP A 3 15.17 -16.49 -5.06
N THR A 4 16.13 -15.75 -5.63
CA THR A 4 15.96 -14.33 -5.94
C THR A 4 14.82 -14.11 -6.93
N PHE A 5 14.72 -14.96 -7.95
CA PHE A 5 13.62 -14.91 -8.92
C PHE A 5 12.28 -15.09 -8.19
N LYS A 6 12.09 -16.14 -7.40
CA LYS A 6 10.85 -16.37 -6.62
C LYS A 6 10.51 -15.20 -5.69
N LEU A 7 11.50 -14.58 -5.05
CA LEU A 7 11.29 -13.42 -4.16
C LEU A 7 10.91 -12.11 -4.87
N THR A 8 11.20 -12.01 -6.17
CA THR A 8 11.01 -10.80 -7.00
C THR A 8 10.04 -11.02 -8.16
N GLU A 9 9.51 -12.23 -8.30
CA GLU A 9 8.52 -12.61 -9.29
C GLU A 9 7.27 -11.73 -9.15
N GLY A 10 6.79 -11.19 -10.27
CA GLY A 10 5.66 -10.25 -10.30
C GLY A 10 6.04 -8.79 -10.06
N LEU A 11 7.15 -8.50 -9.37
CA LEU A 11 7.69 -7.13 -9.24
C LEU A 11 8.54 -6.72 -10.44
N PHE A 12 9.12 -7.70 -11.13
CA PHE A 12 9.90 -7.49 -12.36
C PHE A 12 9.49 -8.49 -13.43
N ARG A 13 9.66 -8.08 -14.69
CA ARG A 13 9.55 -8.96 -15.85
C ARG A 13 10.91 -9.59 -16.12
N PHE A 14 10.93 -10.91 -16.22
CA PHE A 14 12.14 -11.69 -16.44
C PHE A 14 12.10 -12.43 -17.77
N GLU A 15 13.28 -12.64 -18.34
CA GLU A 15 13.52 -13.58 -19.42
C GLU A 15 14.34 -14.75 -18.89
N ALA A 16 13.87 -15.97 -19.12
CA ALA A 16 14.63 -17.17 -18.79
C ALA A 16 15.71 -17.39 -19.86
N LEU A 17 16.97 -17.42 -19.43
CA LEU A 17 18.13 -17.64 -20.31
C LEU A 17 18.63 -19.11 -20.29
N GLY A 18 17.90 -19.99 -19.61
CA GLY A 18 18.23 -21.41 -19.44
C GLY A 18 19.23 -21.69 -18.32
N GLU A 19 19.54 -22.97 -18.14
CA GLU A 19 20.50 -23.44 -17.15
C GLU A 19 21.93 -23.18 -17.59
N ARG A 20 22.77 -22.74 -16.66
CA ARG A 20 24.21 -22.59 -16.90
C ARG A 20 25.03 -23.13 -15.74
N GLU A 21 26.16 -23.74 -16.07
CA GLU A 21 27.19 -24.07 -15.09
C GLU A 21 27.85 -22.79 -14.56
N ILE A 22 27.81 -22.60 -13.23
CA ILE A 22 28.44 -21.47 -12.55
C ILE A 22 29.55 -22.00 -11.65
N LYS A 23 30.74 -21.40 -11.78
CA LYS A 23 31.91 -21.73 -10.95
C LYS A 23 31.56 -21.63 -9.46
N GLY A 24 31.76 -22.73 -8.72
CA GLY A 24 31.47 -22.82 -7.29
C GLY A 24 30.08 -23.37 -6.94
N LYS A 25 29.29 -23.78 -7.93
CA LYS A 25 27.99 -24.45 -7.74
C LYS A 25 28.05 -25.87 -8.30
N GLN A 26 27.53 -26.83 -7.55
CA GLN A 26 27.64 -28.25 -7.90
C GLN A 26 26.68 -28.67 -9.03
N LEU A 27 25.57 -27.96 -9.19
CA LEU A 27 24.57 -28.21 -10.23
C LEU A 27 24.41 -26.97 -11.11
N PRO A 28 24.06 -27.13 -12.40
CA PRO A 28 23.63 -26.03 -13.26
C PRO A 28 22.52 -25.23 -12.60
N ILE A 29 22.53 -23.91 -12.81
CA ILE A 29 21.53 -23.01 -12.21
C ILE A 29 20.76 -22.32 -13.33
N GLN A 30 19.44 -22.25 -13.18
CA GLN A 30 18.58 -21.47 -14.06
C GLN A 30 18.91 -19.97 -13.97
N ILE A 31 19.21 -19.36 -15.10
CA ILE A 31 19.56 -17.94 -15.21
C ILE A 31 18.36 -17.14 -15.71
N TYR A 32 18.11 -16.01 -15.04
CA TYR A 32 17.06 -15.06 -15.36
C TYR A 32 17.67 -13.69 -15.62
N ARG A 33 17.23 -13.02 -16.69
CA ARG A 33 17.55 -11.62 -16.99
C ARG A 33 16.36 -10.74 -16.65
N VAL A 34 16.56 -9.70 -15.85
CA VAL A 34 15.54 -8.66 -15.63
C VAL A 34 15.42 -7.83 -16.91
N ILE A 35 14.21 -7.73 -17.45
CA ILE A 35 13.90 -6.93 -18.65
C ILE A 35 13.43 -5.54 -18.24
N ALA A 36 12.48 -5.48 -17.30
CA ALA A 36 11.84 -4.24 -16.86
C ALA A 36 11.19 -4.44 -15.48
N PRO A 37 10.97 -3.37 -14.70
CA PRO A 37 10.04 -3.41 -13.58
C PRO A 37 8.61 -3.73 -14.06
N SER A 38 7.83 -4.40 -13.20
CA SER A 38 6.40 -4.63 -13.42
C SER A 38 5.60 -3.35 -13.12
N THR A 39 4.33 -3.34 -13.53
CA THR A 39 3.36 -2.32 -13.13
C THR A 39 2.95 -2.46 -11.67
N SER A 40 3.00 -3.68 -11.13
CA SER A 40 2.72 -4.00 -9.73
C SER A 40 3.86 -3.47 -8.86
N ARG A 41 3.57 -2.51 -7.98
CA ARG A 41 4.60 -1.77 -7.23
C ARG A 41 5.00 -2.48 -5.93
N THR A 42 4.15 -3.35 -5.42
CA THR A 42 4.30 -3.97 -4.10
C THR A 42 3.96 -5.46 -4.15
N ARG A 43 4.44 -6.22 -3.17
CA ARG A 43 4.08 -7.65 -3.03
C ARG A 43 2.57 -7.86 -2.87
N PHE A 44 1.89 -6.91 -2.24
CA PHE A 44 0.44 -6.97 -2.12
C PHE A 44 -0.23 -6.83 -3.49
N ASP A 45 0.23 -5.92 -4.36
CA ASP A 45 -0.32 -5.77 -5.72
C ASP A 45 -0.16 -7.05 -6.54
N VAL A 46 1.01 -7.69 -6.46
CA VAL A 46 1.26 -8.99 -7.11
C VAL A 46 0.30 -10.06 -6.59
N SER A 47 0.06 -10.09 -5.27
CA SER A 47 -0.88 -11.03 -4.67
C SER A 47 -2.32 -10.75 -5.09
N ALA A 48 -2.70 -9.47 -5.21
CA ALA A 48 -4.02 -9.04 -5.65
C ALA A 48 -4.31 -9.45 -7.10
N GLU A 49 -3.32 -9.37 -7.98
CA GLU A 49 -3.43 -9.83 -9.38
C GLU A 49 -3.57 -11.36 -9.50
N ARG A 50 -2.96 -12.12 -8.58
CA ARG A 50 -3.05 -13.60 -8.53
C ARG A 50 -4.35 -14.12 -7.91
N GLY A 51 -5.15 -13.24 -7.32
CA GLY A 51 -6.34 -13.57 -6.56
C GLY A 51 -6.07 -13.60 -5.07
N LEU A 52 -6.83 -12.81 -4.32
CA LEU A 52 -6.70 -12.71 -2.88
C LEU A 52 -7.49 -13.81 -2.17
N THR A 53 -6.97 -14.23 -1.01
CA THR A 53 -7.69 -15.07 -0.04
C THR A 53 -8.97 -14.41 0.46
N SER A 54 -9.89 -15.16 1.07
CA SER A 54 -11.07 -14.57 1.71
C SER A 54 -10.69 -13.53 2.77
N PHE A 55 -11.46 -12.43 2.86
CA PHE A 55 -11.31 -11.44 3.92
C PHE A 55 -11.92 -11.98 5.21
N VAL A 56 -11.15 -12.02 6.29
CA VAL A 56 -11.56 -12.68 7.55
C VAL A 56 -11.27 -11.78 8.76
N GLY A 57 -12.26 -11.60 9.62
CA GLY A 57 -12.09 -11.09 10.99
C GLY A 57 -11.80 -9.60 11.07
N ARG A 58 -12.18 -8.85 10.04
CA ARG A 58 -11.89 -7.41 9.88
C ARG A 58 -13.09 -6.59 9.39
N GLU A 59 -14.28 -7.16 9.53
CA GLU A 59 -15.53 -6.57 9.07
C GLU A 59 -15.84 -5.28 9.84
N ARG A 60 -15.58 -5.27 11.16
CA ARG A 60 -15.81 -4.08 12.01
C ARG A 60 -14.88 -2.93 11.65
N GLU A 61 -13.61 -3.21 11.41
CA GLU A 61 -12.63 -2.21 11.01
C GLU A 61 -12.95 -1.61 9.64
N LEU A 62 -13.46 -2.43 8.71
CA LEU A 62 -13.96 -1.97 7.43
C LEU A 62 -15.19 -1.08 7.58
N GLU A 63 -16.16 -1.48 8.40
CA GLU A 63 -17.35 -0.69 8.72
C GLU A 63 -16.99 0.69 9.31
N LEU A 64 -16.00 0.77 10.20
CA LEU A 64 -15.52 2.05 10.75
C LEU A 64 -14.97 2.99 9.67
N LEU A 65 -14.22 2.46 8.70
CA LEU A 65 -13.72 3.26 7.57
C LEU A 65 -14.85 3.74 6.67
N LEU A 66 -15.84 2.88 6.39
CA LEU A 66 -17.01 3.21 5.59
C LEU A 66 -17.86 4.30 6.25
N ASP A 67 -18.14 4.18 7.55
CA ASP A 67 -18.88 5.19 8.32
C ASP A 67 -18.13 6.54 8.39
N GLY A 68 -16.79 6.49 8.53
CA GLY A 68 -15.95 7.68 8.38
C GLY A 68 -16.07 8.32 6.99
N PHE A 69 -16.04 7.52 5.95
CA PHE A 69 -16.20 7.99 4.58
C PHE A 69 -17.58 8.64 4.36
N GLU A 70 -18.66 8.03 4.85
CA GLU A 70 -20.01 8.61 4.77
C GLU A 70 -20.09 10.01 5.41
N ARG A 71 -19.48 10.20 6.58
CA ARG A 71 -19.41 11.54 7.21
C ARG A 71 -18.63 12.53 6.36
N SER A 72 -17.52 12.09 5.74
CA SER A 72 -16.72 12.95 4.87
C SER A 72 -17.51 13.45 3.66
N LYS A 73 -18.39 12.62 3.07
CA LYS A 73 -19.25 13.02 1.95
C LYS A 73 -20.15 14.22 2.31
N ALA A 74 -20.59 14.29 3.57
CA ALA A 74 -21.39 15.40 4.09
C ALA A 74 -20.57 16.67 4.43
N GLY A 75 -19.30 16.76 3.98
CA GLY A 75 -18.42 17.90 4.26
C GLY A 75 -17.82 17.87 5.67
N ARG A 76 -17.92 16.75 6.39
CA ARG A 76 -17.24 16.57 7.68
C ARG A 76 -15.95 15.81 7.44
N GLY A 77 -14.91 16.50 6.97
CA GLY A 77 -13.62 15.85 6.69
C GLY A 77 -13.17 14.94 7.82
N GLN A 78 -12.66 13.76 7.48
CA GLN A 78 -12.22 12.76 8.47
C GLN A 78 -10.80 12.29 8.14
N ALA A 79 -10.09 11.86 9.18
CA ALA A 79 -8.81 11.20 9.05
C ALA A 79 -8.80 9.90 9.86
N PHE A 80 -8.32 8.82 9.25
CA PHE A 80 -8.19 7.52 9.89
C PHE A 80 -6.74 7.05 9.87
N SER A 81 -6.26 6.60 11.02
CA SER A 81 -4.96 5.94 11.14
C SER A 81 -5.14 4.44 11.34
N ILE A 82 -4.62 3.62 10.44
CA ILE A 82 -4.57 2.16 10.54
C ILE A 82 -3.19 1.75 11.07
N MET A 83 -3.13 1.37 12.34
CA MET A 83 -1.90 0.97 13.02
C MET A 83 -1.82 -0.55 13.14
N ALA A 84 -0.72 -1.15 12.67
CA ALA A 84 -0.47 -2.58 12.83
C ALA A 84 0.98 -2.97 12.56
N GLU A 85 1.41 -4.11 13.09
CA GLU A 85 2.68 -4.75 12.70
C GLU A 85 2.68 -5.14 11.20
N ALA A 86 3.85 -5.53 10.69
CA ALA A 86 3.98 -6.05 9.32
C ALA A 86 3.15 -7.33 9.16
N GLY A 87 2.56 -7.55 7.97
CA GLY A 87 1.81 -8.78 7.67
C GLY A 87 0.43 -8.90 8.31
N VAL A 88 0.03 -7.99 9.23
CA VAL A 88 -1.27 -8.03 9.93
C VAL A 88 -2.47 -7.62 9.05
N GLY A 89 -2.23 -7.13 7.82
CA GLY A 89 -3.28 -6.88 6.84
C GLY A 89 -3.74 -5.42 6.69
N LYS A 90 -2.86 -4.43 6.92
CA LYS A 90 -3.14 -3.00 6.66
C LYS A 90 -3.56 -2.75 5.19
N SER A 91 -2.71 -3.16 4.25
CA SER A 91 -2.99 -3.02 2.81
C SER A 91 -4.21 -3.84 2.38
N ARG A 92 -4.46 -4.99 3.02
CA ARG A 92 -5.67 -5.78 2.74
C ARG A 92 -6.95 -5.05 3.15
N LEU A 93 -6.96 -4.42 4.33
CA LEU A 93 -8.10 -3.62 4.77
C LEU A 93 -8.33 -2.42 3.84
N LEU A 94 -7.26 -1.73 3.44
CA LEU A 94 -7.35 -0.61 2.50
C LEU A 94 -7.88 -1.06 1.12
N TYR A 95 -7.45 -2.23 0.64
CA TYR A 95 -7.94 -2.83 -0.59
C TYR A 95 -9.44 -3.13 -0.54
N GLU A 96 -9.93 -3.75 0.53
CA GLU A 96 -11.37 -4.03 0.69
C GLU A 96 -12.18 -2.73 0.81
N PHE A 97 -11.64 -1.72 1.51
CA PHE A 97 -12.26 -0.39 1.54
C PHE A 97 -12.36 0.22 0.15
N ARG A 98 -11.26 0.22 -0.62
CA ARG A 98 -11.23 0.73 -2.00
C ARG A 98 -12.23 0.00 -2.89
N LYS A 99 -12.34 -1.33 -2.74
CA LYS A 99 -13.33 -2.16 -3.45
C LYS A 99 -14.77 -1.79 -3.06
N ALA A 100 -15.03 -1.56 -1.77
CA ALA A 100 -16.35 -1.21 -1.27
C ALA A 100 -16.84 0.16 -1.76
N VAL A 101 -15.93 1.12 -1.95
CA VAL A 101 -16.26 2.46 -2.47
C VAL A 101 -16.11 2.58 -4.00
N ALA A 102 -15.81 1.50 -4.72
CA ALA A 102 -15.52 1.55 -6.15
C ALA A 102 -16.71 2.00 -7.02
N SER A 103 -17.94 1.82 -6.54
CA SER A 103 -19.17 2.29 -7.21
C SER A 103 -19.54 3.73 -6.86
N GLU A 104 -18.86 4.35 -5.89
CA GLU A 104 -19.10 5.73 -5.50
C GLU A 104 -18.41 6.69 -6.48
N ASP A 105 -19.02 7.85 -6.76
CA ASP A 105 -18.33 8.92 -7.51
C ASP A 105 -17.36 9.66 -6.61
N VAL A 106 -16.14 9.13 -6.50
CA VAL A 106 -15.06 9.66 -5.68
C VAL A 106 -13.79 9.85 -6.49
N THR A 107 -12.95 10.78 -6.03
CA THR A 107 -11.54 10.78 -6.42
C THR A 107 -10.78 9.96 -5.39
N PHE A 108 -10.20 8.82 -5.79
CA PHE A 108 -9.34 8.01 -4.92
C PHE A 108 -7.86 8.22 -5.30
N MET A 109 -7.08 8.74 -4.36
CA MET A 109 -5.64 8.95 -4.50
C MET A 109 -4.90 8.07 -3.52
N GLU A 110 -3.79 7.49 -3.97
CA GLU A 110 -2.98 6.59 -3.14
C GLU A 110 -1.50 6.93 -3.32
N GLY A 111 -0.81 7.12 -2.21
CA GLY A 111 0.63 7.33 -2.15
C GLY A 111 1.27 6.34 -1.19
N LYS A 112 2.52 5.96 -1.46
CA LYS A 112 3.23 4.98 -0.64
C LYS A 112 4.59 5.51 -0.21
N CYS A 113 4.88 5.42 1.08
CA CYS A 113 6.20 5.71 1.61
C CYS A 113 7.08 4.46 1.43
N LEU A 114 8.17 4.57 0.67
CA LEU A 114 9.08 3.45 0.41
C LEU A 114 10.29 3.54 1.34
N SER A 115 10.73 2.40 1.87
CA SER A 115 11.83 2.33 2.84
C SER A 115 13.15 2.93 2.33
N TYR A 116 13.42 2.79 1.03
CA TYR A 116 14.59 3.36 0.35
C TYR A 116 14.40 4.82 -0.11
N SER A 117 13.18 5.36 0.01
CA SER A 117 12.85 6.73 -0.38
C SER A 117 12.90 7.75 0.76
N ARG A 118 13.30 7.36 1.98
CA ARG A 118 13.36 8.26 3.16
C ARG A 118 14.17 9.55 2.94
N GLY A 119 15.10 9.56 2.00
CA GLY A 119 15.90 10.75 1.64
C GLY A 119 15.34 11.58 0.48
N MET A 120 14.29 11.10 -0.20
CA MET A 120 13.66 11.81 -1.32
C MET A 120 12.48 12.62 -0.80
N ALA A 121 12.64 13.95 -0.80
CA ALA A 121 11.59 14.85 -0.34
C ALA A 121 10.32 14.70 -1.21
N TYR A 122 9.16 14.70 -0.56
CA TYR A 122 7.85 14.69 -1.22
C TYR A 122 7.52 13.45 -2.05
N HIS A 123 8.28 12.35 -1.97
CA HIS A 123 8.07 11.17 -2.82
C HIS A 123 6.59 10.68 -2.90
N PRO A 124 5.90 10.36 -1.78
CA PRO A 124 4.50 9.91 -1.85
C PRO A 124 3.56 10.98 -2.40
N VAL A 125 3.89 12.26 -2.22
CA VAL A 125 3.08 13.39 -2.73
C VAL A 125 3.26 13.54 -4.24
N ILE A 126 4.50 13.43 -4.73
CA ILE A 126 4.81 13.42 -6.16
C ILE A 126 4.09 12.27 -6.85
N ASP A 127 4.11 11.06 -6.27
CA ASP A 127 3.40 9.90 -6.81
C ASP A 127 1.89 10.16 -6.94
N ILE A 128 1.27 10.74 -5.90
CA ILE A 128 -0.15 11.10 -5.91
C ILE A 128 -0.45 12.12 -7.00
N VAL A 129 0.37 13.17 -7.12
CA VAL A 129 0.20 14.21 -8.15
C VAL A 129 0.35 13.59 -9.53
N LYS A 130 1.42 12.83 -9.78
CA LYS A 130 1.63 12.18 -11.08
C LYS A 130 0.45 11.29 -11.46
N SER A 131 -0.02 10.45 -10.54
CA SER A 131 -1.17 9.57 -10.77
C SER A 131 -2.46 10.35 -11.04
N ASN A 132 -2.72 11.44 -10.31
CA ASN A 132 -3.95 12.21 -10.44
C ASN A 132 -4.04 12.98 -11.77
N PHE A 133 -2.90 13.39 -12.34
CA PHE A 133 -2.83 14.11 -13.61
C PHE A 133 -2.43 13.24 -14.81
N ASP A 134 -2.39 11.91 -14.62
CA ASP A 134 -1.98 10.93 -15.63
C ASP A 134 -0.58 11.22 -16.22
N ILE A 135 0.33 11.68 -15.37
CA ILE A 135 1.73 11.93 -15.72
C ILE A 135 2.49 10.61 -15.71
N LYS A 136 3.21 10.34 -16.81
CA LYS A 136 4.02 9.13 -17.02
C LYS A 136 5.49 9.43 -16.72
N GLU A 137 6.28 8.37 -16.53
CA GLU A 137 7.71 8.51 -16.23
C GLU A 137 8.53 9.03 -17.43
N ASP A 138 8.02 8.84 -18.64
CA ASP A 138 8.62 9.27 -19.90
C ASP A 138 8.05 10.60 -20.43
N ASP A 139 7.10 11.21 -19.73
CA ASP A 139 6.56 12.52 -20.11
C ASP A 139 7.65 13.59 -20.01
N GLY A 140 7.77 14.43 -21.04
CA GLY A 140 8.65 15.60 -21.00
C GLY A 140 8.01 16.80 -20.27
N ASP A 141 8.82 17.78 -19.91
CA ASP A 141 8.42 19.02 -19.21
C ASP A 141 7.20 19.73 -19.83
N VAL A 142 7.13 19.77 -21.16
CA VAL A 142 6.01 20.37 -21.91
C VAL A 142 4.72 19.59 -21.69
N GLU A 143 4.77 18.26 -21.74
CA GLU A 143 3.62 17.38 -21.55
C GLU A 143 3.11 17.41 -20.11
N ILE A 144 4.04 17.37 -19.14
CA ILE A 144 3.73 17.52 -17.71
C ILE A 144 2.97 18.84 -17.49
N ARG A 145 3.47 19.94 -18.04
CA ARG A 145 2.83 21.26 -17.89
C ARG A 145 1.42 21.28 -18.45
N GLU A 146 1.21 20.79 -19.66
CA GLU A 146 -0.11 20.81 -20.29
C GLU A 146 -1.10 19.88 -19.57
N LYS A 147 -0.64 18.72 -19.07
CA LYS A 147 -1.45 17.83 -18.22
C LYS A 147 -1.88 18.52 -16.92
N LEU A 148 -0.94 19.17 -16.22
CA LEU A 148 -1.25 19.93 -15.01
C LEU A 148 -2.23 21.07 -15.30
N LYS A 149 -1.96 21.93 -16.29
CA LYS A 149 -2.85 23.04 -16.67
C LYS A 149 -4.27 22.58 -16.92
N ARG A 150 -4.44 21.54 -17.74
CA ARG A 150 -5.75 20.97 -18.06
C ARG A 150 -6.46 20.47 -16.81
N GLY A 151 -5.78 19.71 -15.96
CA GLY A 151 -6.39 19.20 -14.73
C GLY A 151 -6.73 20.30 -13.72
N LEU A 152 -5.87 21.31 -13.56
CA LEU A 152 -6.12 22.45 -12.67
C LEU A 152 -7.31 23.30 -13.16
N ASN A 153 -7.46 23.45 -14.48
CA ASN A 153 -8.63 24.10 -15.08
C ASN A 153 -9.93 23.35 -14.75
N ILE A 154 -9.93 22.01 -14.90
CA ILE A 154 -11.07 21.16 -14.52
C ILE A 154 -11.41 21.29 -13.03
N ILE A 155 -10.39 21.37 -12.17
CA ILE A 155 -10.55 21.53 -10.72
C ILE A 155 -11.07 22.95 -10.36
N GLY A 156 -10.83 23.94 -11.22
CA GLY A 156 -11.21 25.33 -10.99
C GLY A 156 -10.34 26.03 -9.93
N VAL A 157 -9.06 25.65 -9.84
CA VAL A 157 -8.08 26.39 -9.03
C VAL A 157 -7.45 27.51 -9.84
N ASP A 158 -7.03 28.57 -9.15
CA ASP A 158 -6.25 29.64 -9.77
C ASP A 158 -4.88 29.10 -10.24
N GLU A 159 -4.65 29.17 -11.55
CA GLU A 159 -3.45 28.65 -12.20
C GLU A 159 -2.20 29.38 -11.70
N ALA A 160 -2.25 30.71 -11.60
CA ALA A 160 -1.10 31.53 -11.24
C ALA A 160 -0.55 31.21 -9.84
N SER A 161 -1.42 30.91 -8.88
CA SER A 161 -1.04 30.55 -7.52
C SER A 161 -0.78 29.06 -7.30
N THR A 162 -1.01 28.19 -8.29
CA THR A 162 -0.94 26.73 -8.10
C THR A 162 0.03 26.04 -9.05
N LEU A 163 -0.07 26.31 -10.36
CA LEU A 163 0.71 25.61 -11.38
C LEU A 163 2.22 25.73 -11.17
N PRO A 164 2.81 26.93 -10.91
CA PRO A 164 4.26 27.03 -10.79
C PRO A 164 4.84 26.16 -9.67
N TYR A 165 4.11 26.02 -8.57
CA TYR A 165 4.56 25.24 -7.41
C TYR A 165 4.38 23.74 -7.60
N LEU A 166 3.41 23.30 -8.40
CA LEU A 166 3.30 21.89 -8.80
C LEU A 166 4.38 21.51 -9.83
N LEU A 167 4.68 22.39 -10.78
CA LEU A 167 5.79 22.18 -11.73
C LEU A 167 7.13 22.09 -11.01
N GLU A 168 7.34 22.96 -10.02
CA GLU A 168 8.52 22.93 -9.17
C GLU A 168 8.63 21.64 -8.36
N LEU A 169 7.52 21.19 -7.76
CA LEU A 169 7.46 19.93 -7.04
C LEU A 169 7.87 18.74 -7.93
N LEU A 170 7.52 18.79 -9.22
CA LEU A 170 7.86 17.79 -10.22
C LEU A 170 9.22 18.05 -10.91
N SER A 171 9.99 19.04 -10.47
CA SER A 171 11.30 19.40 -11.01
C SER A 171 11.30 19.77 -12.51
N VAL A 172 10.22 20.39 -13.00
CA VAL A 172 10.16 20.93 -14.38
C VAL A 172 11.01 22.20 -14.49
N GLU A 173 11.89 22.28 -15.50
CA GLU A 173 12.93 23.31 -15.62
C GLU A 173 12.36 24.74 -15.61
N GLU A 174 11.33 24.99 -16.40
CA GLU A 174 10.67 26.31 -16.50
C GLU A 174 9.43 26.41 -15.60
N SER A 175 9.56 26.07 -14.31
CA SER A 175 8.41 26.09 -13.38
C SER A 175 7.66 27.43 -13.34
N GLY A 176 8.31 28.53 -13.74
CA GLY A 176 7.75 29.88 -13.71
C GLY A 176 7.91 30.55 -12.33
N ILE A 177 8.61 29.88 -11.41
CA ILE A 177 9.03 30.45 -10.14
C ILE A 177 10.36 31.18 -10.34
N ASP A 178 10.41 32.46 -9.96
CA ASP A 178 11.70 33.13 -9.79
C ASP A 178 12.39 32.62 -8.52
N THR A 179 13.22 31.58 -8.69
CA THR A 179 13.96 30.92 -7.61
C THR A 179 14.94 31.84 -6.88
N ARG A 180 15.28 33.01 -7.44
CA ARG A 180 16.16 34.00 -6.79
C ARG A 180 15.41 34.90 -5.80
N SER A 181 14.08 34.92 -5.86
CA SER A 181 13.23 35.83 -5.08
C SER A 181 12.62 35.19 -3.82
N LEU A 182 12.62 33.86 -3.71
CA LEU A 182 11.97 33.13 -2.61
C LEU A 182 12.99 32.41 -1.74
N SER A 183 12.81 32.50 -0.42
CA SER A 183 13.54 31.62 0.51
C SER A 183 13.06 30.17 0.36
N PRO A 184 13.89 29.18 0.73
CA PRO A 184 13.49 27.76 0.74
C PRO A 184 12.20 27.50 1.53
N GLU A 185 12.02 28.17 2.66
CA GLU A 185 10.83 28.06 3.52
C GLU A 185 9.59 28.63 2.82
N ALA A 186 9.70 29.83 2.25
CA ALA A 186 8.60 30.44 1.51
C ALA A 186 8.19 29.58 0.31
N LYS A 187 9.16 28.97 -0.39
CA LYS A 187 8.90 28.04 -1.49
C LYS A 187 8.16 26.79 -1.01
N LYS A 188 8.61 26.18 0.08
CA LYS A 188 7.93 25.04 0.72
C LYS A 188 6.48 25.39 1.09
N ASP A 189 6.25 26.52 1.75
CA ASP A 189 4.90 26.94 2.16
C ASP A 189 3.98 27.14 0.96
N ARG A 190 4.52 27.66 -0.16
CA ARG A 190 3.76 27.82 -1.40
C ARG A 190 3.41 26.48 -2.07
N ILE A 191 4.33 25.52 -2.06
CA ILE A 191 4.09 24.14 -2.53
C ILE A 191 2.99 23.48 -1.70
N ILE A 192 3.11 23.51 -0.38
CA ILE A 192 2.10 22.98 0.55
C ILE A 192 0.74 23.65 0.28
N GLY A 193 0.71 24.97 0.19
CA GLY A 193 -0.50 25.71 -0.11
C GLY A 193 -1.12 25.36 -1.46
N ALA A 194 -0.31 25.09 -2.49
CA ALA A 194 -0.79 24.69 -3.81
C ALA A 194 -1.45 23.31 -3.77
N LEU A 195 -0.82 22.34 -3.11
CA LEU A 195 -1.35 20.99 -2.89
C LEU A 195 -2.67 21.03 -2.09
N ASN A 196 -2.74 21.86 -1.06
CA ASN A 196 -3.95 22.03 -0.26
C ASN A 196 -5.08 22.69 -1.05
N ARG A 197 -4.81 23.77 -1.79
CA ARG A 197 -5.80 24.39 -2.67
C ARG A 197 -6.37 23.38 -3.67
N MET A 198 -5.49 22.62 -4.33
CA MET A 198 -5.88 21.57 -5.27
C MET A 198 -6.75 20.50 -4.60
N SER A 199 -6.35 19.98 -3.45
CA SER A 199 -7.09 18.93 -2.73
C SER A 199 -8.46 19.40 -2.27
N LEU A 200 -8.54 20.59 -1.67
CA LEU A 200 -9.79 21.15 -1.16
C LEU A 200 -10.75 21.51 -2.31
N LYS A 201 -10.26 22.12 -3.39
CA LYS A 201 -11.08 22.42 -4.57
C LYS A 201 -11.55 21.16 -5.28
N GLY A 202 -10.67 20.17 -5.45
CA GLY A 202 -11.04 18.87 -5.99
C GLY A 202 -12.16 18.20 -5.19
N SER A 203 -12.10 18.31 -3.85
CA SER A 203 -13.15 17.76 -2.96
C SER A 203 -14.54 18.40 -3.14
N GLN A 204 -14.63 19.59 -3.74
CA GLN A 204 -15.90 20.26 -4.02
C GLN A 204 -16.62 19.67 -5.23
N ILE A 205 -15.86 19.10 -6.18
CA ILE A 205 -16.40 18.42 -7.36
C ILE A 205 -17.00 17.08 -6.94
N ARG A 206 -16.19 16.26 -6.27
CA ARG A 206 -16.58 14.96 -5.70
C ARG A 206 -15.72 14.65 -4.48
N PRO A 207 -16.19 13.82 -3.53
CA PRO A 207 -15.43 13.47 -2.35
C PRO A 207 -14.03 12.94 -2.69
N LEU A 208 -13.03 13.45 -1.97
CA LEU A 208 -11.63 13.06 -2.13
C LEU A 208 -11.26 12.06 -1.05
N ILE A 209 -10.86 10.86 -1.46
CA ILE A 209 -10.19 9.88 -0.60
C ILE A 209 -8.70 9.94 -0.91
N MET A 210 -7.87 10.14 0.11
CA MET A 210 -6.42 10.09 -0.02
C MET A 210 -5.84 9.10 0.99
N ALA A 211 -5.27 8.01 0.49
CA ALA A 211 -4.61 6.99 1.30
C ALA A 211 -3.09 7.14 1.18
N ILE A 212 -2.40 7.24 2.32
CA ILE A 212 -0.94 7.28 2.37
C ILE A 212 -0.46 6.10 3.21
N GLU A 213 0.15 5.15 2.53
CA GLU A 213 0.63 3.93 3.15
C GLU A 213 2.02 4.08 3.75
N ASP A 214 2.20 3.39 4.88
CA ASP A 214 3.46 3.14 5.53
C ASP A 214 4.23 4.39 6.02
N LEU A 215 3.53 5.28 6.73
CA LEU A 215 4.09 6.55 7.23
C LEU A 215 5.32 6.42 8.12
N HIS A 216 5.59 5.26 8.68
CA HIS A 216 6.85 4.99 9.38
C HIS A 216 8.09 5.12 8.46
N TRP A 217 7.92 5.18 7.13
CA TRP A 217 8.96 5.52 6.16
C TRP A 217 8.85 6.94 5.57
N ILE A 218 7.93 7.78 6.04
CA ILE A 218 7.72 9.12 5.48
C ILE A 218 8.93 10.04 5.69
N ASP A 219 9.24 10.87 4.68
CA ASP A 219 10.21 11.96 4.81
C ASP A 219 9.59 13.19 5.48
N LYS A 220 10.43 14.08 5.99
CA LYS A 220 9.96 15.24 6.77
C LYS A 220 9.10 16.21 5.95
N SER A 221 9.45 16.41 4.68
CA SER A 221 8.76 17.36 3.80
C SER A 221 7.36 16.86 3.43
N SER A 222 7.22 15.57 3.13
CA SER A 222 5.90 14.94 2.96
C SER A 222 5.07 14.99 4.22
N GLU A 223 5.67 14.73 5.40
CA GLU A 223 4.95 14.79 6.67
C GLU A 223 4.34 16.18 6.93
N ASP A 224 5.06 17.25 6.56
CA ASP A 224 4.59 18.62 6.71
C ASP A 224 3.42 18.94 5.76
N VAL A 225 3.43 18.40 4.53
CA VAL A 225 2.25 18.46 3.62
C VAL A 225 1.03 17.79 4.26
N LEU A 226 1.20 16.59 4.84
CA LEU A 226 0.09 15.87 5.46
C LEU A 226 -0.48 16.63 6.67
N LYS A 227 0.39 17.26 7.48
CA LYS A 227 -0.03 18.08 8.62
C LYS A 227 -0.87 19.27 8.18
N ASP A 228 -0.41 20.03 7.19
CA ASP A 228 -1.15 21.19 6.69
C ASP A 228 -2.49 20.78 6.05
N LEU A 229 -2.49 19.67 5.30
CA LEU A 229 -3.73 19.12 4.72
C LEU A 229 -4.71 18.71 5.83
N LEU A 230 -4.24 18.00 6.85
CA LEU A 230 -5.03 17.60 8.02
C LEU A 230 -5.65 18.79 8.74
N ASP A 231 -4.92 19.90 8.87
CA ASP A 231 -5.44 21.13 9.48
C ASP A 231 -6.59 21.74 8.64
N SER A 232 -6.57 21.50 7.34
CA SER A 232 -7.45 22.13 6.36
C SER A 232 -8.71 21.33 6.00
N ILE A 233 -8.83 20.05 6.40
CA ILE A 233 -9.98 19.20 5.98
C ILE A 233 -11.30 19.53 6.69
N THR A 234 -11.28 20.35 7.74
CA THR A 234 -12.50 20.68 8.50
C THR A 234 -13.49 21.41 7.60
N GLY A 235 -14.69 20.85 7.40
CA GLY A 235 -15.68 21.41 6.48
C GLY A 235 -15.53 20.98 5.00
N ALA A 236 -14.53 20.17 4.68
CA ALA A 236 -14.27 19.67 3.32
C ALA A 236 -14.76 18.24 3.13
N ARG A 237 -14.99 17.83 1.88
CA ARG A 237 -15.37 16.44 1.53
C ARG A 237 -14.12 15.58 1.33
N VAL A 238 -13.27 15.53 2.36
CA VAL A 238 -11.96 14.86 2.32
C VAL A 238 -11.91 13.74 3.34
N PHE A 239 -11.51 12.55 2.90
CA PHE A 239 -11.28 11.37 3.72
C PHE A 239 -9.80 10.97 3.62
N LEU A 240 -9.05 11.15 4.70
CA LEU A 240 -7.64 10.78 4.75
C LEU A 240 -7.49 9.42 5.43
N ILE A 241 -6.68 8.54 4.85
CA ILE A 241 -6.33 7.25 5.44
C ILE A 241 -4.81 7.18 5.53
N PHE A 242 -4.30 6.84 6.71
CA PHE A 242 -2.88 6.66 6.95
C PHE A 242 -2.63 5.25 7.43
N THR A 243 -1.55 4.61 6.99
CA THR A 243 -1.14 3.33 7.55
C THR A 243 0.27 3.45 8.15
N TYR A 244 0.53 2.82 9.30
CA TYR A 244 1.86 2.81 9.91
C TYR A 244 2.05 1.66 10.90
N ARG A 245 3.30 1.47 11.32
CA ARG A 245 3.70 0.52 12.35
C ARG A 245 3.79 1.19 13.74
N PRO A 246 3.59 0.46 14.85
CA PRO A 246 3.49 1.04 16.20
C PRO A 246 4.63 1.96 16.63
N GLU A 247 5.84 1.77 16.10
CA GLU A 247 7.02 2.59 16.37
C GLU A 247 6.93 4.02 15.82
N TYR A 248 6.02 4.28 14.87
CA TYR A 248 5.83 5.62 14.31
C TYR A 248 4.92 6.47 15.20
N VAL A 249 5.41 7.66 15.54
CA VAL A 249 4.70 8.63 16.37
C VAL A 249 4.33 9.84 15.53
N HIS A 250 3.05 10.21 15.54
CA HIS A 250 2.50 11.36 14.83
C HIS A 250 1.79 12.32 15.80
N THR A 251 1.61 13.58 15.39
CA THR A 251 1.12 14.66 16.27
C THR A 251 -0.39 14.90 16.18
N TRP A 252 -1.09 14.27 15.23
CA TRP A 252 -2.51 14.55 14.95
C TRP A 252 -3.53 13.70 15.74
N ARG A 253 -3.11 12.90 16.74
CA ARG A 253 -4.03 12.10 17.58
C ARG A 253 -5.08 12.93 18.33
N ALA A 254 -4.79 14.20 18.61
CA ALA A 254 -5.67 15.06 19.39
C ALA A 254 -6.79 15.72 18.56
N LYS A 255 -6.82 15.50 17.23
CA LYS A 255 -7.82 16.13 16.36
C LYS A 255 -9.18 15.45 16.51
N SER A 256 -10.25 16.23 16.66
CA SER A 256 -11.62 15.70 16.86
C SER A 256 -12.18 14.92 15.67
N TYR A 257 -11.62 15.11 14.49
CA TYR A 257 -11.97 14.41 13.24
C TYR A 257 -10.97 13.29 12.89
N HIS A 258 -10.06 12.96 13.81
CA HIS A 258 -9.14 11.84 13.67
C HIS A 258 -9.68 10.61 14.43
N SER A 259 -9.53 9.43 13.84
CA SER A 259 -9.81 8.14 14.48
C SER A 259 -8.68 7.16 14.21
N GLN A 260 -8.44 6.24 15.13
CA GLN A 260 -7.39 5.21 14.99
C GLN A 260 -8.01 3.82 15.04
N VAL A 261 -7.66 3.01 14.05
CA VAL A 261 -7.99 1.58 13.94
C VAL A 261 -6.72 0.79 14.21
N ASN A 262 -6.74 -0.04 15.25
CA ASN A 262 -5.64 -0.92 15.59
C ASN A 262 -5.93 -2.31 15.06
N LEU A 263 -5.13 -2.79 14.10
CA LEU A 263 -5.27 -4.16 13.63
C LEU A 263 -4.42 -5.07 14.50
N ASN A 264 -5.09 -6.00 15.17
CA ASN A 264 -4.46 -7.04 15.95
C ASN A 264 -4.27 -8.31 15.11
N ARG A 265 -3.42 -9.22 15.59
CA ARG A 265 -3.33 -10.58 15.06
C ARG A 265 -4.71 -11.24 15.10
N LEU A 266 -4.97 -12.12 14.14
CA LEU A 266 -6.22 -12.89 14.10
C LEU A 266 -6.29 -13.80 15.32
N SER A 267 -7.51 -13.96 15.85
CA SER A 267 -7.77 -14.99 16.87
C SER A 267 -7.53 -16.39 16.29
N ASN A 268 -7.39 -17.41 17.15
CA ASN A 268 -7.19 -18.79 16.67
C ASN A 268 -8.31 -19.23 15.73
N ARG A 269 -9.55 -18.88 16.06
CA ARG A 269 -10.74 -19.17 15.24
C ARG A 269 -10.66 -18.51 13.85
N GLU A 270 -10.26 -17.25 13.78
CA GLU A 270 -10.11 -16.52 12.52
C GLU A 270 -8.92 -17.04 11.71
N SER A 271 -7.85 -17.43 12.38
CA SER A 271 -6.66 -18.02 11.75
C SER A 271 -6.99 -19.35 11.08
N LEU A 272 -7.69 -20.25 11.78
CA LEU A 272 -8.15 -21.53 11.22
C LEU A 272 -9.20 -21.34 10.11
N MET A 273 -10.08 -20.33 10.24
CA MET A 273 -11.02 -19.97 9.17
C MET A 273 -10.28 -19.52 7.90
N MET A 274 -9.26 -18.67 8.03
CA MET A 274 -8.42 -18.25 6.91
C MET A 274 -7.66 -19.44 6.30
N ALA A 275 -7.08 -20.31 7.13
CA ALA A 275 -6.40 -21.53 6.66
C ALA A 275 -7.34 -22.48 5.91
N SER A 276 -8.56 -22.66 6.41
CA SER A 276 -9.58 -23.50 5.77
C SER A 276 -9.98 -22.98 4.40
N HIS A 277 -10.16 -21.66 4.25
CA HIS A 277 -10.40 -21.04 2.94
C HIS A 277 -9.22 -21.21 1.97
N LEU A 278 -7.98 -21.10 2.45
CA LEU A 278 -6.76 -21.30 1.65
C LEU A 278 -6.60 -22.75 1.15
N LEU A 279 -7.08 -23.70 1.95
CA LEU A 279 -7.04 -25.12 1.65
C LEU A 279 -8.27 -25.60 0.86
N ASP A 280 -9.29 -24.76 0.68
CA ASP A 280 -10.58 -25.15 0.10
C ASP A 280 -11.17 -26.39 0.81
N THR A 281 -11.21 -26.31 2.14
CA THR A 281 -11.63 -27.39 3.03
C THR A 281 -12.52 -26.85 4.14
N VAL A 282 -13.33 -27.71 4.74
CA VAL A 282 -14.15 -27.38 5.92
C VAL A 282 -13.45 -27.85 7.21
N GLU A 283 -12.64 -28.91 7.11
CA GLU A 283 -11.98 -29.52 8.26
C GLU A 283 -10.46 -29.57 8.06
N ILE A 284 -9.74 -29.29 9.13
CA ILE A 284 -8.30 -29.45 9.27
C ILE A 284 -8.09 -30.40 10.46
N HIS A 285 -7.21 -31.39 10.32
CA HIS A 285 -6.92 -32.33 11.42
C HIS A 285 -6.25 -31.60 12.59
N GLY A 286 -6.58 -31.96 13.83
CA GLY A 286 -6.12 -31.25 15.04
C GLY A 286 -4.61 -31.00 15.10
N ASP A 287 -3.80 -32.03 14.83
CA ASP A 287 -2.33 -31.87 14.80
C ASP A 287 -1.87 -30.79 13.80
N LEU A 288 -2.55 -30.66 12.66
CA LEU A 288 -2.24 -29.63 11.66
C LEU A 288 -2.79 -28.26 12.07
N GLU A 289 -3.95 -28.21 12.74
CA GLU A 289 -4.48 -26.96 13.32
C GLU A 289 -3.52 -26.36 14.34
N ASP A 290 -3.10 -27.16 15.31
CA ASP A 290 -2.16 -26.74 16.36
C ASP A 290 -0.84 -26.25 15.74
N PHE A 291 -0.37 -26.96 14.71
CA PHE A 291 0.85 -26.59 14.00
C PHE A 291 0.72 -25.27 13.24
N ILE A 292 -0.40 -25.03 12.55
CA ILE A 292 -0.67 -23.75 11.88
C ILE A 292 -0.72 -22.62 12.91
N LEU A 293 -1.42 -22.82 14.03
CA LEU A 293 -1.56 -21.80 15.07
C LEU A 293 -0.20 -21.46 15.69
N GLU A 294 0.59 -22.47 16.02
CA GLU A 294 1.93 -22.29 16.62
C GLU A 294 2.87 -21.55 15.68
N LYS A 295 2.91 -21.89 14.38
CA LYS A 295 3.89 -21.33 13.45
C LYS A 295 3.51 -19.96 12.90
N THR A 296 2.23 -19.63 12.87
CA THR A 296 1.77 -18.39 12.22
C THR A 296 1.44 -17.28 13.23
N GLU A 297 1.21 -17.65 14.49
CA GLU A 297 0.86 -16.74 15.59
C GLU A 297 -0.28 -15.75 15.24
N GLY A 298 -1.21 -16.16 14.36
CA GLY A 298 -2.33 -15.34 13.91
C GLY A 298 -1.97 -14.17 12.98
N VAL A 299 -0.76 -14.15 12.40
CA VAL A 299 -0.36 -13.15 11.39
C VAL A 299 -0.87 -13.61 10.01
N PRO A 300 -1.83 -12.91 9.37
CA PRO A 300 -2.42 -13.32 8.08
C PRO A 300 -1.39 -13.65 6.99
N PHE A 301 -0.36 -12.81 6.84
CA PHE A 301 0.71 -13.05 5.87
C PHE A 301 1.45 -14.37 6.15
N PHE A 302 1.72 -14.69 7.42
CA PHE A 302 2.38 -15.95 7.77
C PHE A 302 1.47 -17.15 7.54
N ILE A 303 0.17 -17.02 7.82
CA ILE A 303 -0.81 -18.09 7.50
C ILE A 303 -0.79 -18.39 6.00
N GLU A 304 -0.85 -17.36 5.16
CA GLU A 304 -0.87 -17.53 3.71
C GLU A 304 0.41 -18.19 3.18
N GLU A 305 1.59 -17.66 3.55
CA GLU A 305 2.87 -18.21 3.10
C GLU A 305 3.12 -19.62 3.66
N PHE A 306 2.71 -19.88 4.91
CA PHE A 306 2.88 -21.18 5.53
C PHE A 306 2.02 -22.25 4.84
N ILE A 307 0.73 -21.99 4.63
CA ILE A 307 -0.14 -22.91 3.92
C ILE A 307 0.35 -23.15 2.48
N ARG A 308 0.79 -22.08 1.79
CA ARG A 308 1.37 -22.22 0.44
C ARG A 308 2.60 -23.13 0.47
N SER A 309 3.51 -22.91 1.41
CA SER A 309 4.72 -23.73 1.56
C SER A 309 4.40 -25.20 1.86
N LEU A 310 3.44 -25.48 2.76
CA LEU A 310 3.00 -26.84 3.06
C LEU A 310 2.43 -27.56 1.82
N LYS A 311 1.70 -26.85 0.96
CA LYS A 311 1.18 -27.39 -0.32
C LYS A 311 2.31 -27.64 -1.33
N ASP A 312 3.19 -26.68 -1.52
CA ASP A 312 4.28 -26.75 -2.50
C ASP A 312 5.26 -27.89 -2.18
N LEU A 313 5.55 -28.08 -0.89
CA LEU A 313 6.41 -29.16 -0.38
C LEU A 313 5.67 -30.50 -0.21
N LYS A 314 4.36 -30.56 -0.51
CA LYS A 314 3.50 -31.74 -0.36
C LYS A 314 3.55 -32.35 1.05
N ILE A 315 3.64 -31.49 2.07
CA ILE A 315 3.69 -31.87 3.49
C ILE A 315 2.30 -32.22 4.00
N ILE A 316 1.27 -31.63 3.40
CA ILE A 316 -0.13 -31.88 3.73
C ILE A 316 -0.84 -32.55 2.54
N GLU A 317 -1.76 -33.45 2.85
CA GLU A 317 -2.60 -34.13 1.86
C GLU A 317 -4.09 -34.01 2.23
N ARG A 318 -4.95 -34.00 1.20
CA ARG A 318 -6.40 -34.01 1.37
C ARG A 318 -6.89 -35.45 1.45
N LYS A 319 -7.59 -35.82 2.53
CA LYS A 319 -8.36 -37.07 2.65
C LYS A 319 -9.84 -36.74 2.81
N GLY A 320 -10.61 -36.95 1.75
CA GLY A 320 -12.01 -36.54 1.72
C GLY A 320 -12.15 -35.02 1.82
N ASN A 321 -12.82 -34.55 2.87
CA ASN A 321 -13.02 -33.12 3.13
C ASN A 321 -12.15 -32.57 4.28
N GLN A 322 -11.07 -33.28 4.60
CA GLN A 322 -10.14 -32.92 5.66
C GLN A 322 -8.70 -32.85 5.12
N TYR A 323 -7.92 -31.88 5.58
CA TYR A 323 -6.47 -31.83 5.38
C TYR A 323 -5.72 -32.34 6.62
N LEU A 324 -4.65 -33.10 6.39
CA LEU A 324 -3.77 -33.64 7.42
C LEU A 324 -2.33 -33.73 6.91
N PHE A 325 -1.39 -34.06 7.78
CA PHE A 325 -0.01 -34.35 7.39
C PHE A 325 0.07 -35.59 6.49
N ALA A 326 0.92 -35.52 5.47
CA ALA A 326 1.29 -36.66 4.65
C ALA A 326 2.09 -37.68 5.48
N LYS A 327 1.82 -38.98 5.28
CA LYS A 327 2.36 -40.06 6.13
C LYS A 327 3.88 -40.20 6.14
N ASP A 328 4.57 -39.71 5.12
CA ASP A 328 6.02 -39.91 4.91
C ASP A 328 6.85 -38.66 5.21
N PHE A 329 6.36 -37.75 6.06
CA PHE A 329 7.05 -36.50 6.35
C PHE A 329 8.00 -36.60 7.56
N PRO A 330 9.33 -36.44 7.37
CA PRO A 330 10.24 -36.31 8.50
C PRO A 330 10.09 -34.93 9.15
N GLU A 331 9.93 -34.88 10.48
CA GLU A 331 9.81 -33.66 11.31
C GLU A 331 10.90 -32.59 11.05
N MET A 332 11.99 -32.93 10.35
CA MET A 332 13.15 -32.08 10.09
C MET A 332 13.01 -31.06 8.94
N ILE A 333 11.96 -31.10 8.10
CA ILE A 333 11.81 -30.19 6.94
C ILE A 333 10.71 -29.16 7.18
N ILE A 334 10.58 -28.66 8.42
CA ILE A 334 9.67 -27.55 8.68
C ILE A 334 10.35 -26.27 8.17
N PRO A 335 9.75 -25.52 7.23
CA PRO A 335 10.34 -24.28 6.73
C PRO A 335 10.51 -23.29 7.89
N SER A 336 11.74 -23.09 8.34
CA SER A 336 12.10 -22.09 9.36
C SER A 336 12.11 -20.66 8.80
N THR A 337 11.79 -20.48 7.51
CA THR A 337 12.08 -19.26 6.75
C THR A 337 11.01 -18.17 6.80
N ILE A 338 9.99 -18.27 7.65
CA ILE A 338 8.98 -17.21 7.82
C ILE A 338 9.39 -16.18 8.91
N GLN A 339 10.59 -16.28 9.50
CA GLN A 339 11.06 -15.31 10.51
C GLN A 339 11.70 -14.02 9.94
N ASN A 340 11.91 -13.89 8.62
CA ASN A 340 12.60 -12.73 8.03
C ASN A 340 11.90 -12.16 6.79
N VAL A 341 10.71 -11.57 6.96
CA VAL A 341 10.08 -10.69 5.94
C VAL A 341 9.69 -9.36 6.54
#